data_AF-A0A7Y6IJH8-F1
#
_entry.id   AF-A0A7Y6IJH8-F1
#
_cell.length_a   1.000
_cell.length_b   1.000
_cell.length_c   1.000
_cell.angle_alpha   90.00
_cell.angle_beta   90.00
_cell.angle_gamma   90.00
#
_symmetry.space_group_name_H-M   'P 1'
#
loop_
_entity.id
_entity.type
_entity.pdbx_description
1 polymer ?
#
loop_
_entity_poly.entity_id
_entity_poly.type
_entity_poly.pdbx_seq_one_letter_code
_entity_poly.pdbx_strand_id
1 'polypeptide(L)'
;MSEPYPAGAGDDAAGPRESGVAGGAAAGAVAPGGAVAGAVTCAAAAAGALVYADMTLPAQPLVSDYALVPGGTIPVLGGMLALAGACVFLAYGLAARAPSRSAAARVLLVAAAGGLMLGAVFPTDPSAAEISSMAGEIHRWASAVVFTALPVAGWILARDASAPRRPQRSGSAREQAGARLSGAPRWNVVRAVSVTSALVLAAFLAAHPASFLSPLIGGDAYYGLLERALALSEIALVALMALASARRGRPAVAGTSSSPAAPPLPCVPEPRREQHDGRGNVAA
;
A
#
# COMPACT_ATOMS: atom_id res chain seq x y z
N MET A 1 64.34 -8.22 -10.35
CA MET A 1 64.81 -6.86 -10.68
C MET A 1 63.69 -5.93 -10.30
N SER A 2 63.85 -5.29 -9.14
CA SER A 2 62.83 -4.51 -8.47
C SER A 2 63.26 -3.05 -8.58
N GLU A 3 62.53 -2.24 -9.35
CA GLU A 3 62.72 -0.79 -9.35
C GLU A 3 61.86 -0.13 -8.27
N PRO A 4 62.42 0.80 -7.49
CA PRO A 4 61.69 1.55 -6.47
C PRO A 4 60.95 2.74 -7.09
N TYR A 5 59.69 2.92 -6.70
CA TYR A 5 58.85 4.05 -7.09
C TYR A 5 59.15 5.28 -6.20
N PRO A 6 59.38 6.48 -6.76
CA PRO A 6 59.67 7.66 -5.97
C PRO A 6 58.41 8.28 -5.38
N ALA A 7 58.53 8.73 -4.13
CA ALA A 7 57.57 9.58 -3.44
C ALA A 7 57.62 10.99 -4.02
N GLY A 8 56.62 11.34 -4.83
CA GLY A 8 56.40 12.69 -5.33
C GLY A 8 55.40 13.43 -4.46
N ALA A 9 55.91 14.36 -3.65
CA ALA A 9 55.16 15.47 -3.09
C ALA A 9 54.78 16.44 -4.23
N GLY A 10 53.54 16.91 -4.24
CA GLY A 10 53.05 17.81 -5.28
C GLY A 10 51.74 18.50 -4.89
N ASP A 11 51.92 19.67 -4.29
CA ASP A 11 51.17 20.92 -4.44
C ASP A 11 49.63 20.96 -4.30
N ASP A 12 49.26 21.72 -3.27
CA ASP A 12 48.01 22.40 -3.03
C ASP A 12 47.58 23.28 -4.22
N ALA A 13 46.89 22.70 -5.19
CA ALA A 13 46.09 23.47 -6.16
C ALA A 13 44.68 23.67 -5.58
N ALA A 14 44.48 24.81 -4.92
CA ALA A 14 43.17 25.32 -4.52
C ALA A 14 42.32 25.62 -5.77
N GLY A 15 41.60 24.60 -6.24
CA GLY A 15 40.58 24.74 -7.27
C GLY A 15 39.42 25.63 -6.79
N PRO A 16 38.75 26.36 -7.71
CA PRO A 16 37.57 27.12 -7.37
C PRO A 16 36.52 26.17 -6.80
N ARG A 17 36.04 26.47 -5.58
CA ARG A 17 34.89 25.81 -4.99
C ARG A 17 33.71 26.04 -5.93
N GLU A 18 33.42 25.06 -6.78
CA GLU A 18 32.16 24.97 -7.48
C GLU A 18 31.07 25.03 -6.41
N SER A 19 30.40 26.17 -6.35
CA SER A 19 29.18 26.37 -5.58
C SER A 19 28.18 25.38 -6.14
N GLY A 20 28.19 24.17 -5.56
CA GLY A 20 27.25 23.11 -5.82
C GLY A 20 25.86 23.70 -5.77
N VAL A 21 25.30 23.93 -6.94
CA VAL A 21 23.90 24.24 -7.12
C VAL A 21 23.18 23.00 -6.64
N ALA A 22 22.85 23.01 -5.35
CA ALA A 22 21.89 22.14 -4.72
C ALA A 22 20.50 22.48 -5.31
N GLY A 23 20.35 22.24 -6.62
CA GLY A 23 19.08 22.06 -7.29
C GLY A 23 18.53 20.69 -6.91
N GLY A 24 18.45 20.42 -5.60
CA GLY A 24 17.54 19.43 -5.09
C GLY A 24 16.16 19.98 -5.38
N ALA A 25 15.62 19.61 -6.54
CA ALA A 25 14.19 19.73 -6.80
C ALA A 25 13.53 19.17 -5.56
N ALA A 26 12.95 20.07 -4.77
CA ALA A 26 12.14 19.71 -3.63
C ALA A 26 10.98 18.92 -4.20
N ALA A 27 11.17 17.60 -4.30
CA ALA A 27 10.11 16.63 -4.45
C ALA A 27 9.25 16.84 -3.22
N GLY A 28 8.31 17.78 -3.34
CA GLY A 28 7.50 18.27 -2.24
C GLY A 28 6.91 17.05 -1.58
N ALA A 29 7.37 16.76 -0.36
CA ALA A 29 6.99 15.55 0.34
C ALA A 29 5.47 15.55 0.44
N VAL A 30 4.81 14.72 -0.38
CA VAL A 30 3.36 14.64 -0.39
C VAL A 30 2.97 14.23 1.02
N ALA A 31 2.28 15.13 1.72
CA ALA A 31 1.84 14.88 3.07
C ALA A 31 1.09 13.53 3.10
N PRO A 32 1.22 12.72 4.16
CA PRO A 32 0.61 11.39 4.21
C PRO A 32 -0.92 11.39 4.01
N GLY A 33 -1.59 12.53 4.24
CA GLY A 33 -3.00 12.75 3.87
C GLY A 33 -3.23 12.81 2.36
N GLY A 34 -2.32 13.43 1.60
CA GLY A 34 -2.35 13.48 0.14
C GLY A 34 -2.22 12.10 -0.51
N ALA A 35 -1.44 11.19 0.10
CA ALA A 35 -1.31 9.81 -0.39
C ALA A 35 -2.64 9.02 -0.30
N VAL A 36 -3.42 9.23 0.77
CA VAL A 36 -4.75 8.59 0.89
C VAL A 36 -5.71 9.18 -0.12
N ALA A 37 -5.79 10.51 -0.20
CA ALA A 37 -6.68 11.19 -1.13
C ALA A 37 -6.36 10.79 -2.58
N GLY A 38 -5.08 10.77 -2.95
CA GLY A 38 -4.60 10.30 -4.25
C GLY A 38 -5.06 8.88 -4.54
N ALA A 39 -4.85 7.94 -3.60
CA ALA A 39 -5.27 6.55 -3.79
C ALA A 39 -6.79 6.41 -4.00
N VAL A 40 -7.60 7.11 -3.21
CA VAL A 40 -9.06 7.05 -3.31
C VAL A 40 -9.55 7.71 -4.60
N THR A 41 -9.02 8.88 -4.96
CA THR A 41 -9.38 9.58 -6.21
C THR A 41 -9.03 8.73 -7.44
N CYS A 42 -7.84 8.14 -7.45
CA CYS A 42 -7.41 7.24 -8.51
C CYS A 42 -8.27 5.97 -8.61
N ALA A 43 -8.64 5.36 -7.48
CA ALA A 43 -9.56 4.22 -7.48
C ALA A 43 -10.97 4.61 -7.97
N ALA A 44 -11.47 5.79 -7.57
CA ALA A 44 -12.75 6.31 -8.05
C ALA A 44 -12.73 6.59 -9.56
N ALA A 45 -11.62 7.13 -10.09
CA ALA A 45 -11.43 7.32 -11.53
C ALA A 45 -11.41 5.97 -12.29
N ALA A 46 -10.75 4.94 -11.73
CA ALA A 46 -10.77 3.60 -12.30
C ALA A 46 -12.19 3.00 -12.33
N ALA A 47 -12.95 3.12 -11.24
CA ALA A 47 -14.35 2.69 -11.18
C ALA A 47 -15.22 3.44 -12.19
N GLY A 48 -15.07 4.76 -12.30
CA GLY A 48 -15.81 5.58 -13.25
C GLY A 48 -15.50 5.20 -14.71
N ALA A 49 -14.24 4.90 -15.01
CA ALA A 49 -13.83 4.44 -16.33
C ALA A 49 -14.43 3.06 -16.69
N LEU A 50 -14.44 2.12 -15.73
CA LEU A 50 -15.08 0.81 -15.90
C LEU A 50 -16.59 0.94 -16.13
N VAL A 51 -17.28 1.73 -15.31
CA VAL A 51 -18.73 1.99 -15.46
C VAL A 51 -19.04 2.67 -16.78
N TYR A 52 -18.21 3.63 -17.20
CA TYR A 52 -18.37 4.29 -18.50
C TYR A 52 -18.24 3.28 -19.65
N ALA A 53 -17.22 2.42 -19.63
CA ALA A 53 -17.01 1.40 -20.65
C ALA A 53 -18.19 0.42 -20.71
N ASP A 54 -18.66 -0.06 -19.55
CA ASP A 54 -19.79 -1.00 -19.46
C ASP A 54 -21.09 -0.40 -20.03
N MET A 55 -21.38 0.87 -19.71
CA MET A 55 -22.58 1.56 -20.19
C MET A 55 -22.52 1.94 -21.67
N THR A 56 -21.33 2.16 -22.23
CA THR A 56 -21.14 2.57 -23.63
C THR A 56 -20.94 1.40 -24.59
N LEU A 57 -20.46 0.25 -24.09
CA LEU A 57 -20.11 -0.91 -24.89
C LEU A 57 -20.77 -2.20 -24.35
N PRO A 58 -22.10 -2.24 -24.12
CA PRO A 58 -22.76 -3.38 -23.45
C PRO A 58 -22.68 -4.70 -24.25
N ALA A 59 -22.37 -4.62 -25.54
CA ALA A 59 -22.23 -5.78 -26.43
C ALA A 59 -20.92 -6.56 -26.24
N GLN A 60 -19.91 -5.97 -25.58
CA GLN A 60 -18.65 -6.69 -25.34
C GLN A 60 -18.77 -7.51 -24.06
N PRO A 61 -18.51 -8.84 -24.10
CA PRO A 61 -18.67 -9.70 -22.94
C PRO A 61 -17.59 -9.45 -21.89
N LEU A 62 -16.35 -9.19 -22.31
CA LEU A 62 -15.18 -9.03 -21.45
C LEU A 62 -14.79 -7.56 -21.26
N VAL A 63 -14.20 -7.25 -20.12
CA VAL A 63 -13.60 -5.93 -19.85
C VAL A 63 -12.41 -5.70 -20.76
N SER A 64 -11.61 -6.74 -21.01
CA SER A 64 -10.48 -6.66 -21.92
C SER A 64 -10.88 -6.37 -23.37
N ASP A 65 -12.07 -6.81 -23.80
CA ASP A 65 -12.57 -6.59 -25.17
C ASP A 65 -12.95 -5.13 -25.43
N TYR A 66 -13.30 -4.37 -24.38
CA TYR A 66 -13.52 -2.93 -24.51
C TYR A 66 -12.28 -2.23 -25.11
N ALA A 67 -11.07 -2.71 -24.83
CA ALA A 67 -9.84 -2.09 -25.34
C ALA A 67 -9.68 -2.23 -26.86
N LEU A 68 -10.34 -3.22 -27.47
CA LEU A 68 -10.19 -3.59 -28.87
C LEU A 68 -11.17 -2.89 -29.81
N VAL A 69 -12.16 -2.18 -29.26
CA VAL A 69 -13.19 -1.49 -30.03
C VAL A 69 -13.06 0.03 -29.97
N PRO A 70 -13.44 0.75 -31.05
CA PRO A 70 -13.48 2.20 -31.04
C PRO A 70 -14.30 2.74 -29.86
N GLY A 71 -13.72 3.66 -29.10
CA GLY A 71 -14.35 4.29 -27.94
C GLY A 71 -14.06 3.62 -26.59
N GLY A 72 -13.63 2.36 -26.56
CA GLY A 72 -13.32 1.66 -25.30
C GLY A 72 -11.85 1.68 -24.90
N THR A 73 -10.92 1.90 -25.83
CA THR A 73 -9.48 1.93 -25.54
C THR A 73 -9.11 2.99 -24.49
N ILE A 74 -9.56 4.24 -24.65
CA ILE A 74 -9.24 5.33 -23.72
C ILE A 74 -9.76 5.07 -22.31
N PRO A 75 -11.05 4.71 -22.08
CA PRO A 75 -11.52 4.43 -20.72
C PRO A 75 -10.82 3.21 -20.11
N VAL A 76 -10.55 2.13 -20.86
CA VAL A 76 -9.82 0.98 -20.32
C VAL A 76 -8.41 1.36 -19.88
N LEU A 77 -7.63 1.99 -20.77
CA LEU A 77 -6.26 2.41 -20.45
C LEU A 77 -6.24 3.43 -19.31
N GLY A 78 -7.15 4.41 -19.34
CA GLY A 78 -7.32 5.40 -18.28
C GLY A 78 -7.65 4.74 -16.94
N GLY A 79 -8.52 3.73 -16.93
CA GLY A 79 -8.88 2.96 -15.74
C GLY A 79 -7.71 2.15 -15.18
N MET A 80 -6.95 1.47 -16.04
CA MET A 80 -5.76 0.70 -15.65
C MET A 80 -4.68 1.62 -15.04
N LEU A 81 -4.40 2.75 -15.70
CA LEU A 81 -3.42 3.73 -15.21
C LEU A 81 -3.88 4.40 -13.91
N ALA A 82 -5.18 4.70 -13.79
CA ALA A 82 -5.75 5.22 -12.56
C ALA A 82 -5.60 4.20 -11.42
N LEU A 83 -5.95 2.93 -11.62
CA LEU A 83 -5.79 1.90 -10.59
C LEU A 83 -4.31 1.65 -10.24
N ALA A 84 -3.40 1.73 -11.21
CA ALA A 84 -1.96 1.67 -10.96
C ALA A 84 -1.50 2.84 -10.08
N GLY A 85 -1.96 4.05 -10.39
CA GLY A 85 -1.75 5.24 -9.55
C GLY A 85 -2.28 5.04 -8.13
N ALA A 86 -3.47 4.44 -7.98
CA ALA A 86 -4.03 4.14 -6.66
C ALA A 86 -3.12 3.22 -5.83
N CYS A 87 -2.58 2.18 -6.47
CA CYS A 87 -1.63 1.25 -5.85
C CYS A 87 -0.34 1.94 -5.42
N VAL A 88 0.24 2.81 -6.27
CA VAL A 88 1.46 3.57 -5.97
C VAL A 88 1.24 4.56 -4.83
N PHE A 89 0.16 5.34 -4.86
CA PHE A 89 -0.20 6.26 -3.77
C PHE A 89 -0.39 5.53 -2.44
N LEU A 90 -1.07 4.39 -2.45
CA LEU A 90 -1.25 3.56 -1.27
C LEU A 90 0.09 3.02 -0.76
N ALA A 91 0.93 2.47 -1.64
CA ALA A 91 2.24 1.94 -1.28
C ALA A 91 3.17 3.00 -0.67
N TYR A 92 3.17 4.21 -1.25
CA TYR A 92 3.89 5.37 -0.72
C TYR A 92 3.34 5.79 0.67
N GLY A 93 2.01 5.89 0.79
CA GLY A 93 1.36 6.23 2.05
C GLY A 93 1.65 5.23 3.18
N LEU A 94 1.78 3.95 2.85
CA LEU A 94 2.18 2.88 3.77
C LEU A 94 3.67 2.98 4.14
N ALA A 95 4.54 3.30 3.17
CA ALA A 95 5.97 3.50 3.39
C ALA A 95 6.23 4.60 4.44
N ALA A 96 5.52 5.73 4.32
CA ALA A 96 5.68 6.88 5.20
C ALA A 96 5.19 6.63 6.64
N ARG A 97 4.24 5.71 6.85
CA ARG A 97 3.57 5.52 8.15
C ARG A 97 4.00 4.26 8.90
N ALA A 98 4.37 3.20 8.20
CA ALA A 98 4.69 1.90 8.79
C ALA A 98 5.63 1.08 7.90
N PRO A 99 6.86 1.56 7.62
CA PRO A 99 7.73 0.99 6.58
C PRO A 99 8.07 -0.49 6.81
N SER A 100 8.39 -0.89 8.04
CA SER A 100 8.76 -2.27 8.37
C SER A 100 7.57 -3.23 8.34
N ARG A 101 6.41 -2.80 8.85
CA ARG A 101 5.21 -3.65 8.94
C ARG A 101 4.48 -3.79 7.60
N SER A 102 4.67 -2.87 6.67
CA SER A 102 3.94 -2.88 5.39
C SER A 102 4.78 -3.32 4.20
N ALA A 103 6.04 -3.74 4.41
CA ALA A 103 6.98 -4.02 3.33
C ALA A 103 6.44 -5.03 2.30
N ALA A 104 5.94 -6.19 2.75
CA ALA A 104 5.39 -7.21 1.86
C ALA A 104 4.17 -6.71 1.06
N ALA A 105 3.22 -6.06 1.73
CA ALA A 105 2.05 -5.50 1.06
C ALA A 105 2.42 -4.40 0.03
N ARG A 106 3.43 -3.58 0.34
CA ARG A 106 3.93 -2.57 -0.59
C ARG A 106 4.55 -3.18 -1.85
N VAL A 107 5.33 -4.25 -1.71
CA VAL A 107 5.90 -4.98 -2.86
C VAL A 107 4.77 -5.51 -3.76
N LEU A 108 3.74 -6.11 -3.17
CA LEU A 108 2.56 -6.60 -3.92
C LEU A 108 1.80 -5.47 -4.61
N LEU A 109 1.61 -4.32 -3.95
CA LEU A 109 0.98 -3.14 -4.57
C LEU A 109 1.80 -2.59 -5.74
N VAL A 110 3.13 -2.55 -5.62
CA VAL A 110 4.02 -2.13 -6.72
C VAL A 110 4.01 -3.15 -7.85
N ALA A 111 3.99 -4.45 -7.55
CA ALA A 111 3.85 -5.50 -8.54
C ALA A 111 2.51 -5.40 -9.29
N ALA A 112 1.41 -5.13 -8.59
CA ALA A 112 0.11 -4.88 -9.20
C ALA A 112 0.13 -3.62 -10.09
N ALA A 113 0.74 -2.53 -9.65
CA ALA A 113 0.91 -1.34 -10.49
C ALA A 113 1.72 -1.65 -11.76
N GLY A 114 2.82 -2.39 -11.64
CA GLY A 114 3.63 -2.85 -12.78
C GLY A 114 2.84 -3.75 -13.73
N GLY A 115 2.05 -4.69 -13.21
CA GLY A 115 1.15 -5.52 -14.00
C GLY A 115 0.11 -4.71 -14.77
N LEU A 116 -0.52 -3.71 -14.13
CA LEU A 116 -1.47 -2.81 -14.80
C LEU A 116 -0.81 -1.98 -15.91
N MET A 117 0.42 -1.50 -15.69
CA MET A 117 1.17 -0.79 -16.73
C MET A 117 1.54 -1.70 -17.90
N LEU A 118 1.99 -2.93 -17.62
CA LEU A 118 2.29 -3.91 -18.67
C LEU A 118 1.04 -4.28 -19.46
N GLY A 119 -0.09 -4.56 -18.81
CA GLY A 119 -1.35 -4.84 -19.50
C GLY A 119 -1.89 -3.66 -20.31
N ALA A 120 -1.56 -2.42 -19.92
CA ALA A 120 -1.91 -1.22 -20.68
C ALA A 120 -1.02 -1.03 -21.93
N VAL A 121 0.26 -1.45 -21.86
CA VAL A 121 1.22 -1.34 -22.97
C VAL A 121 1.07 -2.50 -23.96
N PHE A 122 0.80 -3.70 -23.46
CA PHE A 122 0.65 -4.92 -24.24
C PHE A 122 -0.84 -5.30 -24.29
N PRO A 123 -1.54 -5.03 -25.40
CA PRO A 123 -2.96 -5.30 -25.52
C PRO A 123 -3.25 -6.81 -25.47
N THR A 124 -4.46 -7.16 -25.03
CA THR A 124 -4.96 -8.53 -25.08
C THR A 124 -5.20 -8.98 -26.53
N ASP A 125 -5.21 -10.28 -26.76
CA ASP A 125 -5.73 -10.85 -28.01
C ASP A 125 -7.27 -10.80 -28.03
N PRO A 126 -7.92 -10.74 -29.21
CA PRO A 126 -9.38 -10.70 -29.35
C PRO A 126 -10.11 -11.99 -28.93
N SER A 127 -9.37 -13.07 -28.75
CA SER A 127 -9.92 -14.37 -28.33
C SER A 127 -9.33 -14.76 -26.99
N ALA A 128 -10.19 -14.87 -25.97
CA ALA A 128 -9.78 -15.40 -24.66
C ALA A 128 -9.40 -16.90 -24.70
N ALA A 129 -9.83 -17.62 -25.74
CA ALA A 129 -9.57 -19.05 -25.89
C ALA A 129 -8.23 -19.35 -26.59
N GLU A 130 -7.74 -18.43 -27.43
CA GLU A 130 -6.53 -18.61 -28.23
C GLU A 130 -5.61 -17.40 -28.06
N ILE A 131 -4.71 -17.49 -27.08
CA ILE A 131 -3.60 -16.53 -26.99
C ILE A 131 -2.57 -16.94 -28.02
N SER A 132 -2.44 -16.10 -29.04
CA SER A 132 -1.61 -16.36 -30.22
C SER A 132 -0.46 -15.37 -30.33
N SER A 133 -0.54 -14.23 -29.65
CA SER A 133 0.50 -13.20 -29.67
C SER A 133 1.32 -13.15 -28.37
N MET A 134 2.57 -12.71 -28.50
CA MET A 134 3.43 -12.42 -27.34
C MET A 134 2.84 -11.29 -26.46
N ALA A 135 2.14 -10.33 -27.06
CA ALA A 135 1.49 -9.25 -26.31
C ALA A 135 0.34 -9.78 -25.45
N GLY A 136 -0.51 -10.67 -25.99
CA GLY A 136 -1.58 -11.33 -25.27
C GLY A 136 -1.05 -12.19 -24.11
N GLU A 137 0.06 -12.91 -24.31
CA GLU A 137 0.74 -13.63 -23.22
C GLU A 137 1.18 -12.68 -22.10
N ILE A 138 1.87 -11.58 -22.44
CA ILE A 138 2.32 -10.59 -21.46
C ILE A 138 1.12 -10.00 -20.71
N HIS A 139 0.05 -9.65 -21.41
CA HIS A 139 -1.19 -9.14 -20.82
C HIS A 139 -1.80 -10.15 -19.83
N ARG A 140 -1.91 -11.43 -20.22
CA ARG A 140 -2.44 -12.49 -19.35
C ARG A 140 -1.63 -12.65 -18.08
N TRP A 141 -0.30 -12.77 -18.19
CA TRP A 141 0.57 -12.93 -17.02
C TRP A 141 0.57 -11.68 -16.14
N ALA A 142 0.51 -10.48 -16.73
CA ALA A 142 0.38 -9.24 -16.00
C ALA A 142 -0.94 -9.16 -15.21
N SER A 143 -2.07 -9.51 -15.82
CA SER A 143 -3.37 -9.59 -15.16
C SER A 143 -3.38 -10.62 -14.03
N ALA A 144 -2.75 -11.79 -14.21
CA ALA A 144 -2.60 -12.78 -13.16
C ALA A 144 -1.84 -12.24 -11.94
N VAL A 145 -0.77 -11.45 -12.17
CA VAL A 145 -0.04 -10.76 -11.09
C VAL A 145 -0.94 -9.77 -10.36
N VAL A 146 -1.72 -8.96 -11.08
CA VAL A 146 -2.63 -7.96 -10.46
C VAL A 146 -3.67 -8.64 -9.58
N PHE A 147 -4.42 -9.59 -10.14
CA PHE A 147 -5.55 -10.23 -9.47
C PHE A 147 -5.14 -11.14 -8.31
N THR A 148 -3.87 -11.56 -8.24
CA THR A 148 -3.35 -12.30 -7.09
C THR A 148 -2.72 -11.37 -6.05
N ALA A 149 -1.96 -10.36 -6.47
CA ALA A 149 -1.21 -9.50 -5.57
C ALA A 149 -2.12 -8.63 -4.69
N LEU A 150 -3.20 -8.09 -5.24
CA LEU A 150 -4.09 -7.20 -4.52
C LEU A 150 -4.88 -7.86 -3.38
N PRO A 151 -5.58 -9.00 -3.55
CA PRO A 151 -6.23 -9.69 -2.43
C PRO A 151 -5.23 -10.16 -1.37
N VAL A 152 -4.04 -10.61 -1.79
CA VAL A 152 -2.99 -11.01 -0.85
C VAL A 152 -2.47 -9.81 -0.05
N ALA A 153 -2.27 -8.65 -0.70
CA ALA A 153 -1.88 -7.42 -0.01
C ALA A 153 -2.94 -6.97 1.01
N GLY A 154 -4.22 -7.00 0.63
CA GLY A 154 -5.34 -6.69 1.52
C GLY A 154 -5.41 -7.62 2.73
N TRP A 155 -5.23 -8.92 2.51
CA TRP A 155 -5.19 -9.92 3.57
C TRP A 155 -4.03 -9.72 4.55
N ILE A 156 -2.82 -9.46 4.05
CA ILE A 156 -1.63 -9.19 4.88
C ILE A 156 -1.88 -7.96 5.76
N LEU A 157 -2.34 -6.85 5.18
CA LEU A 157 -2.60 -5.62 5.91
C LEU A 157 -3.69 -5.79 6.99
N ALA A 158 -4.74 -6.55 6.68
CA ALA A 158 -5.80 -6.85 7.64
C ALA A 158 -5.31 -7.73 8.80
N ARG A 159 -4.48 -8.75 8.53
CA ARG A 159 -3.89 -9.62 9.57
C ARG A 159 -2.98 -8.84 10.52
N ASP A 160 -2.13 -7.98 9.98
CA ASP A 160 -1.22 -7.14 10.78
C ASP A 160 -1.97 -6.12 11.63
N ALA A 161 -3.18 -5.73 11.22
CA ALA A 161 -4.04 -4.87 12.00
C ALA A 161 -4.74 -5.59 13.17
N SER A 162 -4.97 -6.89 13.05
CA SER A 162 -5.56 -7.73 14.11
C SER A 162 -4.53 -8.28 15.10
N ALA A 163 -3.24 -8.25 14.75
CA ALA A 163 -2.18 -8.75 15.63
C ALA A 163 -2.17 -8.01 16.98
N PRO A 164 -2.22 -8.72 18.13
CA PRO A 164 -2.14 -8.10 19.45
C PRO A 164 -0.90 -7.22 19.54
N ARG A 165 -1.08 -5.91 19.79
CA ARG A 165 0.05 -5.07 20.17
C ARG A 165 0.59 -5.61 21.48
N ARG A 166 1.89 -5.95 21.53
CA ARG A 166 2.58 -6.29 22.77
C ARG A 166 2.21 -5.22 23.82
N PRO A 167 1.68 -5.61 24.99
CA PRO A 167 1.23 -4.66 25.99
C PRO A 167 2.39 -3.74 26.36
N GLN A 168 2.23 -2.46 26.06
CA GLN A 168 3.15 -1.43 26.51
C GLN A 168 2.96 -1.31 28.02
N ARG A 169 4.02 -1.65 28.77
CA ARG A 169 4.00 -2.08 30.18
C ARG A 169 3.55 -1.02 31.20
N SER A 170 2.99 0.12 30.79
CA SER A 170 2.64 1.24 31.68
C SER A 170 1.22 1.80 31.56
N GLY A 171 0.37 1.26 30.68
CA GLY A 171 -1.00 1.77 30.49
C GLY A 171 -2.04 1.05 31.36
N SER A 172 -2.95 1.79 31.99
CA SER A 172 -4.05 1.23 32.78
C SER A 172 -4.92 0.27 31.95
N ALA A 173 -5.39 -0.84 32.55
CA ALA A 173 -6.15 -1.89 31.85
C ALA A 173 -7.43 -1.38 31.16
N ARG A 174 -8.05 -0.32 31.70
CA ARG A 174 -9.25 0.32 31.12
C ARG A 174 -8.97 1.04 29.81
N GLU A 175 -7.82 1.69 29.69
CA GLU A 175 -7.43 2.44 28.49
C GLU A 175 -7.08 1.49 27.33
N GLN A 176 -6.49 0.33 27.66
CA GLN A 176 -6.21 -0.74 26.70
C GLN A 176 -7.49 -1.42 26.18
N ALA A 177 -8.54 -1.53 26.98
CA ALA A 177 -9.82 -2.13 26.57
C ALA A 177 -10.56 -1.24 25.56
N GLY A 178 -10.61 0.08 25.78
CA GLY A 178 -11.25 1.03 24.87
C GLY A 178 -10.58 1.10 23.49
N ALA A 179 -9.25 1.01 23.44
CA ALA A 179 -8.48 1.06 22.20
C ALA A 179 -8.70 -0.17 21.28
N ARG A 180 -9.04 -1.34 21.84
CA ARG A 180 -9.25 -2.58 21.07
C ARG A 180 -10.57 -2.58 20.29
N LEU A 181 -11.61 -1.94 20.81
CA LEU A 181 -12.94 -1.95 20.21
C LEU A 181 -13.04 -1.02 18.97
N SER A 182 -12.31 0.10 18.96
CA SER A 182 -12.46 1.14 17.92
C SER A 182 -11.71 0.85 16.60
N GLY A 183 -10.81 -0.14 16.58
CA GLY A 183 -9.94 -0.42 15.42
C GLY A 183 -10.35 -1.62 14.55
N ALA A 184 -11.05 -2.59 15.14
CA ALA A 184 -11.34 -3.90 14.55
C ALA A 184 -12.33 -3.90 13.36
N PRO A 185 -13.45 -3.15 13.35
CA PRO A 185 -14.50 -3.39 12.36
C PRO A 185 -14.06 -3.06 10.92
N ARG A 186 -13.25 -2.01 10.72
CA ARG A 186 -12.82 -1.58 9.37
C ARG A 186 -11.87 -2.57 8.68
N TRP A 187 -10.96 -3.18 9.41
CA TRP A 187 -10.02 -4.15 8.84
C TRP A 187 -10.70 -5.49 8.58
N ASN A 188 -11.81 -5.78 9.27
CA ASN A 188 -12.68 -6.90 8.92
C ASN A 188 -13.32 -6.70 7.54
N VAL A 189 -13.71 -5.46 7.17
CA VAL A 189 -14.21 -5.17 5.82
C VAL A 189 -13.13 -5.42 4.77
N VAL A 190 -11.91 -4.90 4.97
CA VAL A 190 -10.78 -5.17 4.06
C VAL A 190 -10.53 -6.67 3.93
N ARG A 191 -10.55 -7.40 5.05
CA ARG A 191 -10.38 -8.86 5.08
C ARG A 191 -11.48 -9.58 4.30
N ALA A 192 -12.74 -9.21 4.53
CA ALA A 192 -13.88 -9.79 3.85
C ALA A 192 -13.80 -9.56 2.35
N VAL A 193 -13.54 -8.33 1.92
CA VAL A 193 -13.39 -7.99 0.50
C VAL A 193 -12.18 -8.69 -0.14
N SER A 194 -11.06 -8.87 0.59
CA SER A 194 -9.92 -9.65 0.10
C SER A 194 -10.28 -11.11 -0.13
N VAL A 195 -11.05 -11.72 0.78
CA VAL A 195 -11.55 -13.09 0.62
C VAL A 195 -12.55 -13.16 -0.54
N THR A 196 -13.47 -12.20 -0.64
CA THR A 196 -14.42 -12.12 -1.75
C THR A 196 -13.70 -12.01 -3.09
N SER A 197 -12.72 -11.12 -3.24
CA SER A 197 -11.92 -11.00 -4.48
C SER A 197 -11.22 -12.32 -4.81
N ALA A 198 -10.58 -12.98 -3.83
CA ALA A 198 -9.94 -14.28 -4.06
C ALA A 198 -10.93 -15.38 -4.49
N LEU A 199 -12.15 -15.38 -3.93
CA LEU A 199 -13.20 -16.32 -4.34
C LEU A 199 -13.74 -16.01 -5.74
N VAL A 200 -13.91 -14.73 -6.07
CA VAL A 200 -14.31 -14.29 -7.42
C VAL A 200 -13.22 -14.66 -8.44
N LEU A 201 -11.94 -14.49 -8.11
CA LEU A 201 -10.83 -14.94 -8.94
C LEU A 201 -10.87 -16.46 -9.15
N ALA A 202 -11.09 -17.24 -8.08
CA ALA A 202 -11.20 -18.69 -8.20
C ALA A 202 -12.37 -19.12 -9.10
N ALA A 203 -13.52 -18.46 -8.96
CA ALA A 203 -14.67 -18.68 -9.84
C ALA A 203 -14.38 -18.28 -11.29
N PHE A 204 -13.72 -17.15 -11.51
CA PHE A 204 -13.30 -16.67 -12.83
C PHE A 204 -12.37 -17.67 -13.53
N LEU A 205 -11.36 -18.19 -12.81
CA LEU A 205 -10.46 -19.22 -13.32
C LEU A 205 -11.19 -20.53 -13.61
N ALA A 206 -12.15 -20.92 -12.76
CA ALA A 206 -12.97 -22.11 -13.00
C ALA A 206 -13.86 -21.96 -14.25
N ALA A 207 -14.40 -20.77 -14.48
CA ALA A 207 -15.27 -20.43 -15.60
C ALA A 207 -14.53 -20.21 -16.93
N HIS A 208 -13.23 -19.96 -16.88
CA HIS A 208 -12.39 -19.67 -18.04
C HIS A 208 -12.58 -20.73 -19.14
N PRO A 209 -12.74 -20.39 -20.44
CA PRO A 209 -13.02 -21.35 -21.51
C PRO A 209 -12.00 -22.50 -21.62
N ALA A 210 -10.72 -22.22 -21.34
CA ALA A 210 -9.66 -23.23 -21.30
C ALA A 210 -9.66 -24.14 -20.04
N SER A 211 -10.52 -23.87 -19.06
CA SER A 211 -10.63 -24.66 -17.84
C SER A 211 -11.46 -25.93 -18.10
N PHE A 212 -10.97 -27.07 -17.61
CA PHE A 212 -11.71 -28.32 -17.64
C PHE A 212 -13.03 -28.28 -16.84
N LEU A 213 -13.16 -27.34 -15.89
CA LEU A 213 -14.40 -27.14 -15.13
C LEU A 213 -15.45 -26.38 -15.93
N SER A 214 -15.04 -25.52 -16.87
CA SER A 214 -15.95 -24.57 -17.54
C SER A 214 -17.16 -25.26 -18.20
N PRO A 215 -17.02 -26.38 -18.95
CA PRO A 215 -18.17 -27.08 -19.51
C PRO A 215 -19.11 -27.69 -18.44
N LEU A 216 -18.59 -28.09 -17.27
CA LEU A 216 -19.40 -28.66 -16.19
C LEU A 216 -20.28 -27.62 -15.51
N ILE A 217 -19.83 -26.36 -15.47
CA ILE A 217 -20.50 -25.28 -14.76
C ILE A 217 -21.15 -24.25 -15.70
N GLY A 218 -21.03 -24.41 -17.02
CA GLY A 218 -21.51 -23.41 -18.00
C GLY A 218 -20.73 -22.10 -17.94
N GLY A 219 -19.41 -22.19 -17.76
CA GLY A 219 -18.53 -21.06 -17.45
C GLY A 219 -18.58 -19.92 -18.47
N ASP A 220 -18.78 -20.24 -19.74
CA ASP A 220 -18.94 -19.30 -20.84
C ASP A 220 -20.08 -18.29 -20.61
N ALA A 221 -21.19 -18.72 -19.99
CA ALA A 221 -22.36 -17.87 -19.78
C ALA A 221 -22.14 -16.73 -18.77
N TYR A 222 -21.14 -16.83 -17.88
CA TYR A 222 -20.89 -15.84 -16.83
C TYR A 222 -19.43 -15.39 -16.71
N TYR A 223 -18.54 -15.86 -17.60
CA TYR A 223 -17.12 -15.49 -17.58
C TYR A 223 -16.91 -13.96 -17.61
N GLY A 224 -17.63 -13.24 -18.47
CA GLY A 224 -17.57 -11.77 -18.53
C GLY A 224 -18.14 -11.06 -17.31
N LEU A 225 -19.20 -11.60 -16.70
CA LEU A 225 -19.73 -11.08 -15.44
C LEU A 225 -18.71 -11.23 -14.30
N LEU A 226 -18.04 -12.38 -14.23
CA LEU A 226 -17.01 -12.65 -13.25
C LEU A 226 -15.79 -11.75 -13.43
N GLU A 227 -15.39 -11.44 -14.66
CA GLU A 227 -14.30 -10.50 -14.94
C GLU A 227 -14.63 -9.09 -14.41
N ARG A 228 -15.84 -8.58 -14.70
CA ARG A 228 -16.30 -7.28 -14.19
C ARG A 228 -16.38 -7.27 -12.66
N ALA A 229 -16.92 -8.34 -12.07
CA ALA A 229 -16.99 -8.49 -10.61
C ALA A 229 -15.59 -8.51 -9.99
N LEU A 230 -14.64 -9.19 -10.63
CA LEU A 230 -13.25 -9.24 -10.20
C LEU A 230 -12.63 -7.85 -10.24
N ALA A 231 -12.68 -7.17 -11.39
CA ALA A 231 -12.15 -5.81 -11.56
C ALA A 231 -12.75 -4.83 -10.55
N LEU A 232 -14.08 -4.84 -10.36
CA LEU A 232 -14.76 -3.99 -9.39
C LEU A 232 -14.33 -4.30 -7.95
N SER A 233 -14.19 -5.59 -7.61
CA SER A 233 -13.76 -6.00 -6.27
C SER A 233 -12.33 -5.55 -5.96
N GLU A 234 -11.43 -5.55 -6.95
CA GLU A 234 -10.06 -5.04 -6.80
C GLU A 234 -10.01 -3.54 -6.59
N ILE A 235 -10.78 -2.78 -7.38
CA ILE A 235 -10.88 -1.33 -7.24
C ILE A 235 -11.43 -0.98 -5.84
N ALA A 236 -12.48 -1.65 -5.41
CA ALA A 236 -13.06 -1.48 -4.08
C ALA A 236 -12.06 -1.85 -2.97
N LEU A 237 -11.31 -2.94 -3.13
CA LEU A 237 -10.31 -3.38 -2.18
C LEU A 237 -9.21 -2.32 -1.98
N VAL A 238 -8.65 -1.78 -3.07
CA VAL A 238 -7.63 -0.72 -3.01
C VAL A 238 -8.16 0.54 -2.31
N ALA A 239 -9.38 0.98 -2.64
CA ALA A 239 -10.02 2.12 -1.99
C ALA A 239 -10.20 1.89 -0.47
N LEU A 240 -10.68 0.71 -0.07
CA LEU A 240 -10.89 0.34 1.32
C LEU A 240 -9.58 0.24 2.09
N MET A 241 -8.52 -0.31 1.49
CA MET A 241 -7.18 -0.32 2.08
C MET A 241 -6.67 1.10 2.34
N ALA A 242 -6.86 2.02 1.38
CA ALA A 242 -6.48 3.43 1.54
C ALA A 242 -7.25 4.12 2.67
N LEU A 243 -8.57 3.97 2.72
CA LEU A 243 -9.44 4.53 3.76
C LEU A 243 -9.11 3.95 5.15
N ALA A 244 -8.90 2.64 5.24
CA ALA A 244 -8.49 1.97 6.48
C ALA A 244 -7.12 2.48 6.98
N SER A 245 -6.20 2.81 6.06
CA SER A 245 -4.86 3.32 6.38
C SER A 245 -4.86 4.77 6.89
N ALA A 246 -5.83 5.59 6.44
CA ALA A 246 -5.94 7.01 6.79
C ALA A 246 -5.98 7.28 8.31
N ARG A 247 -6.77 6.51 9.07
CA ARG A 247 -7.01 6.81 10.49
C ARG A 247 -5.96 6.27 11.46
N ARG A 248 -4.86 5.67 10.98
CA ARG A 248 -3.73 5.27 11.85
C ARG A 248 -2.82 6.45 12.21
N GLY A 249 -2.87 7.53 11.44
CA GLY A 249 -1.88 8.60 11.49
C GLY A 249 -2.29 9.86 12.25
N ARG A 250 -3.43 9.88 12.98
CA ARG A 250 -3.73 11.01 13.86
C ARG A 250 -3.03 10.73 15.19
N PRO A 251 -1.91 11.41 15.52
CA PRO A 251 -1.42 11.36 16.88
C PRO A 251 -2.59 11.84 17.74
N ALA A 252 -2.85 11.15 18.86
CA ALA A 252 -3.58 11.83 19.92
C ALA A 252 -2.73 13.09 20.16
N VAL A 253 -3.25 14.26 19.74
CA VAL A 253 -2.75 15.53 20.23
C VAL A 253 -2.99 15.36 21.71
N ALA A 254 -1.97 14.87 22.41
CA ALA A 254 -1.93 14.83 23.85
C ALA A 254 -2.28 16.25 24.19
N GLY A 255 -3.49 16.44 24.70
CA GLY A 255 -3.90 17.74 25.15
C GLY A 255 -2.77 18.15 26.07
N THR A 256 -1.99 19.13 25.63
CA THR A 256 -1.39 20.07 26.53
C THR A 256 -2.57 20.73 27.21
N SER A 257 -3.24 19.99 28.10
CA SER A 257 -3.58 20.52 29.40
C SER A 257 -2.25 21.02 29.92
N SER A 258 -1.92 22.25 29.55
CA SER A 258 -1.36 23.20 30.47
C SER A 258 -2.28 23.11 31.69
N SER A 259 -2.01 22.14 32.56
CA SER A 259 -2.38 22.28 33.95
C SER A 259 -1.80 23.63 34.29
N PRO A 260 -2.63 24.65 34.60
CA PRO A 260 -2.12 25.93 35.03
C PRO A 260 -1.11 25.61 36.13
N ALA A 261 0.13 26.07 35.94
CA ALA A 261 1.22 25.80 36.85
C ALA A 261 0.70 26.08 38.27
N ALA A 262 0.61 25.02 39.07
CA ALA A 262 0.30 25.21 40.48
C ALA A 262 1.36 26.19 41.01
N PRO A 263 0.95 27.28 41.69
CA PRO A 263 1.89 28.25 42.21
C PRO A 263 2.95 27.52 43.04
N PRO A 264 4.23 27.93 42.96
CA PRO A 264 5.32 27.27 43.65
C PRO A 264 4.98 27.17 45.14
N LEU A 265 4.88 25.94 45.65
CA LEU A 265 4.74 25.74 47.08
C LEU A 265 5.99 26.34 47.76
N PRO A 266 5.82 27.07 48.87
CA PRO A 266 6.95 27.63 49.60
C PRO A 266 7.92 26.51 49.97
N CYS A 267 9.20 26.77 49.69
CA CYS A 267 10.31 25.87 49.98
C CYS A 267 10.30 25.55 51.48
N VAL A 268 9.85 24.34 51.84
CA VAL A 268 10.01 23.83 53.20
C VAL A 268 11.47 23.42 53.33
N PRO A 269 12.27 24.08 54.19
CA PRO A 269 13.67 23.72 54.37
C PRO A 269 13.77 22.24 54.80
N GLU A 270 14.58 21.50 54.05
CA GLU A 270 14.83 20.09 54.28
C GLU A 270 15.44 19.90 55.68
N PRO A 271 14.88 19.02 56.53
CA PRO A 271 15.49 18.71 57.82
C PRO A 271 16.85 18.06 57.56
N ARG A 272 17.90 18.79 57.95
CA ARG A 272 19.31 18.44 57.91
C ARG A 272 19.50 17.00 58.39
N ARG A 273 19.64 16.04 57.46
CA ARG A 273 20.02 14.67 57.80
C ARG A 273 21.44 14.71 58.36
N GLU A 274 21.56 14.48 59.65
CA GLU A 274 22.84 14.23 60.31
C GLU A 274 23.53 13.05 59.62
N GLN A 275 24.58 13.39 58.90
CA GLN A 275 25.44 12.46 58.20
C GLN A 275 26.30 11.75 59.26
N HIS A 276 25.83 10.59 59.70
CA HIS A 276 26.54 9.74 60.65
C HIS A 276 27.73 9.10 59.92
N ASP A 277 28.92 9.68 60.10
CA ASP A 277 30.19 9.24 59.53
C ASP A 277 30.66 7.95 60.22
N GLY A 278 30.17 6.81 59.71
CA GLY A 278 30.57 5.48 60.16
C GLY A 278 31.88 5.02 59.51
N ARG A 279 33.01 5.60 59.89
CA ARG A 279 34.35 5.04 59.61
C ARG A 279 34.61 3.81 60.49
N GLY A 280 34.18 2.65 60.00
CA GLY A 280 34.58 1.34 60.53
C GLY A 280 35.92 0.90 59.95
N ASN A 281 36.95 1.02 60.78
CA ASN A 281 38.30 0.50 60.61
C ASN A 281 38.27 -1.04 60.64
N VAL A 282 38.84 -1.74 59.65
CA VAL A 282 39.20 -3.16 59.79
C VAL A 282 40.62 -3.36 59.29
N ALA A 283 41.48 -3.69 60.24
CA ALA A 283 42.84 -4.14 60.06
C ALA A 283 42.92 -5.65 60.31
N ALA A 284 43.98 -6.24 59.77
CA ALA A 284 44.48 -7.63 59.87
C ALA A 284 43.90 -8.64 58.87
#